data_AF-A0A356EHT2-F1
#
_entry.id   AF-A0A356EHT2-F1
#
_cell.length_a   1.000
_cell.length_b   1.000
_cell.length_c   1.000
_cell.angle_alpha   90.00
_cell.angle_beta   90.00
_cell.angle_gamma   90.00
#
_symmetry.space_group_name_H-M   'P 1'
#
loop_
_entity.id
_entity.type
_entity.pdbx_description
1 polymer ?
#
loop_
_entity_poly.entity_id
_entity_poly.type
_entity_poly.pdbx_seq_one_letter_code
_entity_poly.pdbx_strand_id
1 'polypeptide(L)'
;MKSGRWLLAAWLLSLLAQPLAATDDMASRGLDLFMSNKPAEAVPLLELASRQAGVDETVFLYLGIACLQLTRFDEALTAFRRGLTVAVVNQHLFHFNIGNAFFMQNRNSFALESYNQAISSNQNYAPAYLNRANVQMRLGDTAAAVSDYGYYLALDPTSLQAPEIRRLVDLLTSRIADAAQVEALRQAQAQAEEQARAAMQAAVTQSLLDAAATTTNLSAGSGDVEGYEDDLSLDD
;
A
#
# COMPACT_ATOMS: atom_id res chain seq x y z
N MET A 1 1.59 -85.67 43.44
CA MET A 1 0.12 -85.45 43.30
C MET A 1 -0.27 -84.42 44.36
N LYS A 2 -0.80 -83.22 44.13
CA LYS A 2 -1.41 -82.49 43.00
C LYS A 2 -0.90 -81.02 43.12
N SER A 3 -0.18 -80.45 42.17
CA SER A 3 -0.66 -79.59 41.06
C SER A 3 -1.69 -78.52 41.45
N GLY A 4 -1.24 -77.26 41.50
CA GLY A 4 -2.07 -76.06 41.56
C GLY A 4 -1.29 -74.82 41.12
N ARG A 5 -1.06 -74.67 39.81
CA ARG A 5 -0.74 -73.37 39.16
C ARG A 5 -1.97 -72.49 39.30
N TRP A 6 -1.82 -71.21 39.62
CA TRP A 6 -2.36 -70.09 38.83
C TRP A 6 -1.55 -68.82 39.13
N LEU A 7 -0.89 -68.35 38.07
CA LEU A 7 -0.32 -67.03 37.91
C LEU A 7 -1.44 -65.98 38.07
N LEU A 8 -1.12 -64.80 38.59
CA LEU A 8 -1.09 -63.57 37.78
C LEU A 8 -0.85 -62.35 38.68
N ALA A 9 0.35 -61.79 38.51
CA ALA A 9 0.63 -60.40 38.81
C ALA A 9 -0.13 -59.52 37.80
N ALA A 10 -0.74 -58.44 38.27
CA ALA A 10 -1.17 -57.34 37.43
C ALA A 10 -1.01 -56.02 38.22
N TRP A 11 0.23 -55.55 38.27
CA TRP A 11 0.49 -54.12 38.32
C TRP A 11 0.09 -53.53 36.97
N LEU A 12 -0.90 -52.66 36.94
CA LEU A 12 -1.07 -51.71 35.83
C LEU A 12 -1.65 -50.42 36.41
N LEU A 13 -0.72 -49.49 36.70
CA LEU A 13 -0.96 -48.06 36.71
C LEU A 13 -1.90 -47.71 35.54
N SER A 14 -3.11 -47.23 35.84
CA SER A 14 -3.95 -46.58 34.84
C SER A 14 -3.31 -45.25 34.47
N LEU A 15 -2.41 -45.30 33.48
CA LEU A 15 -1.85 -44.14 32.82
C LEU A 15 -2.99 -43.40 32.13
N LEU A 16 -3.26 -42.16 32.54
CA LEU A 16 -4.07 -41.19 31.80
C LEU A 16 -3.47 -41.02 30.40
N ALA A 17 -3.99 -41.77 29.43
CA ALA A 17 -3.60 -41.68 28.03
C ALA A 17 -4.84 -41.43 27.17
N GLN A 18 -5.46 -40.26 27.34
CA GLN A 18 -6.34 -39.68 26.33
C GLN A 18 -6.08 -38.16 26.29
N PRO A 19 -5.15 -37.67 25.44
CA PRO A 19 -5.32 -36.29 24.98
C PRO A 19 -5.29 -36.12 23.45
N LEU A 20 -5.25 -37.19 22.64
CA LEU A 20 -5.33 -37.00 21.17
C LEU A 20 -6.75 -37.02 20.61
N ALA A 21 -7.70 -37.79 21.16
CA ALA A 21 -9.04 -37.90 20.59
C ALA A 21 -9.96 -36.70 20.92
N ALA A 22 -9.76 -36.04 22.06
CA ALA A 22 -10.62 -34.93 22.51
C ALA A 22 -10.23 -33.58 21.87
N THR A 23 -9.00 -33.44 21.38
CA THR A 23 -8.51 -32.22 20.72
C THR A 23 -9.06 -32.09 19.30
N ASP A 24 -9.15 -33.21 18.58
CA ASP A 24 -9.78 -33.29 17.27
C ASP A 24 -11.28 -32.98 17.33
N ASP A 25 -11.96 -33.32 18.45
CA ASP A 25 -13.37 -33.00 18.67
C ASP A 25 -13.62 -31.48 18.77
N MET A 26 -12.82 -30.76 19.56
CA MET A 26 -13.04 -29.32 19.77
C MET A 26 -12.71 -28.49 18.54
N ALA A 27 -11.59 -28.79 17.87
CA ALA A 27 -11.18 -28.09 16.66
C ALA A 27 -12.24 -28.29 15.56
N SER A 28 -12.63 -29.53 15.29
CA SER A 28 -13.62 -29.85 14.25
C SER A 28 -14.97 -29.19 14.54
N ARG A 29 -15.49 -29.29 15.76
CA ARG A 29 -16.75 -28.64 16.15
C ARG A 29 -16.68 -27.11 16.06
N GLY A 30 -15.56 -26.51 16.46
CA GLY A 30 -15.34 -25.08 16.31
C GLY A 30 -15.37 -24.63 14.85
N LEU A 31 -14.70 -25.40 13.98
CA LEU A 31 -14.72 -25.17 12.53
C LEU A 31 -16.12 -25.37 11.93
N ASP A 32 -16.84 -26.42 12.31
CA ASP A 32 -18.20 -26.69 11.83
C ASP A 32 -19.17 -25.55 12.19
N LEU A 33 -19.07 -25.02 13.42
CA LEU A 33 -19.84 -23.86 13.84
C LEU A 33 -19.49 -22.62 13.01
N PHE A 34 -18.20 -22.39 12.75
CA PHE A 34 -17.77 -21.28 11.89
C PHE A 34 -18.33 -21.43 10.46
N MET A 35 -18.20 -22.61 9.86
CA MET A 35 -18.71 -22.91 8.52
C MET A 35 -20.24 -22.82 8.44
N SER A 36 -20.92 -23.04 9.57
CA SER A 36 -22.37 -22.82 9.74
C SER A 36 -22.73 -21.35 10.03
N ASN A 37 -21.80 -20.42 9.85
CA ASN A 37 -21.96 -18.98 10.09
C ASN A 37 -22.35 -18.62 11.55
N LYS A 38 -21.79 -19.36 12.53
CA LYS A 38 -21.97 -19.12 13.97
C LYS A 38 -20.66 -18.73 14.66
N PRO A 39 -20.05 -17.59 14.32
CA PRO A 39 -18.73 -17.22 14.83
C PRO A 39 -18.70 -17.06 16.36
N ALA A 40 -19.77 -16.57 16.97
CA ALA A 40 -19.84 -16.40 18.43
C ALA A 40 -19.75 -17.75 19.19
N GLU A 41 -20.33 -18.82 18.63
CA GLU A 41 -20.26 -20.16 19.20
C GLU A 41 -18.93 -20.86 18.84
N ALA A 42 -18.38 -20.56 17.66
CA ALA A 42 -17.12 -21.13 17.19
C ALA A 42 -15.90 -20.67 18.00
N VAL A 43 -15.80 -19.37 18.30
CA VAL A 43 -14.64 -18.77 18.96
C VAL A 43 -14.21 -19.49 20.25
N PRO A 44 -15.09 -19.75 21.25
CA PRO A 44 -14.64 -20.42 22.48
C PRO A 44 -14.06 -21.83 22.23
N LEU A 45 -14.59 -22.58 21.26
CA LEU A 45 -14.05 -23.90 20.92
C LEU A 45 -12.69 -23.79 20.22
N LEU A 46 -12.57 -22.87 19.27
CA LEU A 46 -11.31 -22.63 18.55
C LEU A 46 -10.23 -22.06 19.47
N GLU A 47 -10.58 -21.21 20.43
CA GLU A 47 -9.66 -20.71 21.46
C GLU A 47 -9.11 -21.85 22.32
N LEU A 48 -9.97 -22.77 22.77
CA LEU A 48 -9.57 -23.95 23.53
C LEU A 48 -8.68 -24.88 22.70
N ALA A 49 -9.06 -25.15 21.45
CA ALA A 49 -8.27 -25.95 20.52
C ALA A 49 -6.87 -25.33 20.29
N SER A 50 -6.79 -24.00 20.16
CA SER A 50 -5.53 -23.28 19.93
C SER A 50 -4.49 -23.41 21.06
N ARG A 51 -4.88 -23.89 22.25
CA ARG A 51 -3.98 -24.08 23.39
C ARG A 51 -3.29 -25.44 23.39
N GLN A 52 -3.71 -26.34 22.50
CA GLN A 52 -3.19 -27.70 22.43
C GLN A 52 -1.89 -27.75 21.64
N ALA A 53 -1.01 -28.68 22.01
CA ALA A 53 0.24 -28.89 21.29
C ALA A 53 -0.03 -29.53 19.91
N GLY A 54 0.68 -29.06 18.88
CA GLY A 54 0.56 -29.61 17.52
C GLY A 54 -0.74 -29.25 16.80
N VAL A 55 -1.47 -28.24 17.25
CA VAL A 55 -2.68 -27.79 16.58
C VAL A 55 -2.38 -27.25 15.18
N ASP A 56 -3.24 -27.58 14.23
CA ASP A 56 -3.11 -27.16 12.84
C ASP A 56 -3.24 -25.63 12.66
N GLU A 57 -2.51 -25.06 11.69
CA GLU A 57 -2.51 -23.63 11.42
C GLU A 57 -3.93 -23.09 11.11
N THR A 58 -4.82 -23.91 10.53
CA THR A 58 -6.19 -23.53 10.21
C THR A 58 -6.99 -23.12 11.44
N VAL A 59 -6.75 -23.70 12.63
CA VAL A 59 -7.46 -23.33 13.86
C VAL A 59 -7.21 -21.87 14.19
N PHE A 60 -5.97 -21.39 14.07
CA PHE A 60 -5.63 -19.98 14.29
C PHE A 60 -6.23 -19.07 13.22
N LEU A 61 -6.25 -19.52 11.97
CA LEU A 61 -6.82 -18.77 10.85
C LEU A 61 -8.31 -18.54 11.08
N TYR A 62 -9.07 -19.60 11.33
CA TYR A 62 -10.52 -19.51 11.54
C TYR A 62 -10.88 -18.84 12.86
N LEU A 63 -10.09 -19.03 13.93
CA LEU A 63 -10.26 -18.26 15.17
C LEU A 63 -10.15 -16.76 14.89
N GLY A 64 -9.10 -16.35 14.17
CA GLY A 64 -8.89 -14.95 13.85
C GLY A 64 -10.00 -14.37 12.96
N ILE A 65 -10.45 -15.12 11.95
CA ILE A 65 -11.56 -14.68 11.07
C ILE A 65 -12.86 -14.58 11.86
N ALA A 66 -13.17 -15.54 12.72
CA ALA A 66 -14.35 -15.49 13.58
C ALA A 66 -14.31 -14.27 14.51
N CYS A 67 -13.16 -13.97 15.11
CA CYS A 67 -12.97 -12.74 15.89
C CYS A 67 -13.15 -11.47 15.03
N LEU A 68 -12.68 -11.43 13.78
CA LEU A 68 -12.92 -10.31 12.88
C LEU A 68 -14.40 -10.09 12.57
N GLN A 69 -15.15 -11.17 12.29
CA GLN A 69 -16.60 -11.11 12.05
C GLN A 69 -17.35 -10.54 13.25
N LEU A 70 -16.83 -10.77 14.46
CA LEU A 70 -17.34 -10.22 15.72
C LEU A 70 -16.72 -8.87 16.11
N THR A 71 -15.97 -8.23 15.20
CA THR A 71 -15.24 -6.97 15.42
C THR A 71 -14.27 -6.97 16.62
N ARG A 72 -13.85 -8.16 17.08
CA ARG A 72 -12.85 -8.38 18.14
C ARG A 72 -11.44 -8.30 17.54
N PHE A 73 -11.03 -7.09 17.13
CA PHE A 73 -9.82 -6.87 16.33
C PHE A 73 -8.52 -7.31 17.01
N ASP A 74 -8.34 -7.02 18.30
CA ASP A 74 -7.10 -7.38 19.02
C ASP A 74 -6.94 -8.89 19.16
N GLU A 75 -8.04 -9.59 19.39
CA GLU A 75 -8.06 -11.04 19.51
C GLU A 75 -7.84 -11.71 18.16
N ALA A 76 -8.41 -11.14 17.09
CA ALA A 76 -8.13 -11.57 15.72
C ALA A 76 -6.64 -11.43 15.38
N LEU A 77 -6.05 -10.25 15.61
CA LEU A 77 -4.63 -10.00 15.38
C LEU A 77 -3.74 -10.94 16.20
N THR A 78 -4.12 -11.22 17.44
CA THR A 78 -3.41 -12.16 18.30
C THR A 78 -3.48 -13.59 17.74
N ALA A 79 -4.66 -14.05 17.33
CA ALA A 79 -4.83 -15.36 16.71
C ALA A 79 -4.01 -15.50 15.42
N PHE A 80 -4.07 -14.52 14.52
CA PHE A 80 -3.31 -14.56 13.27
C PHE A 80 -1.80 -14.55 13.51
N ARG A 81 -1.30 -13.75 14.45
CA ARG A 81 0.12 -13.73 14.81
C ARG A 81 0.59 -15.06 15.39
N ARG A 82 -0.22 -15.70 16.23
CA ARG A 82 0.07 -17.05 16.73
C ARG A 82 0.08 -18.06 15.58
N GLY A 83 -0.89 -18.00 14.69
CA GLY A 83 -0.94 -18.84 13.48
C GLY A 83 0.31 -18.70 12.62
N LEU A 84 0.79 -17.47 12.38
CA LEU A 84 2.03 -17.22 11.64
C LEU A 84 3.26 -17.92 12.22
N THR A 85 3.31 -18.16 13.54
CA THR A 85 4.45 -18.87 14.15
C THR A 85 4.53 -20.35 13.81
N VAL A 86 3.40 -20.95 13.39
CA VAL A 86 3.31 -22.36 12.99
C VAL A 86 2.97 -22.50 11.51
N ALA A 87 2.85 -21.39 10.77
CA ALA A 87 2.30 -21.40 9.44
C ALA A 87 3.27 -21.97 8.41
N VAL A 88 2.81 -22.98 7.66
CA VAL A 88 3.60 -23.67 6.63
C VAL A 88 3.04 -23.38 5.24
N VAL A 89 1.71 -23.42 5.07
CA VAL A 89 1.06 -23.30 3.76
C VAL A 89 0.29 -21.97 3.66
N ASN A 90 -0.35 -21.56 4.75
CA ASN A 90 -1.34 -20.47 4.72
C ASN A 90 -0.81 -19.09 5.15
N GLN A 91 0.51 -18.88 5.11
CA GLN A 91 1.15 -17.60 5.49
C GLN A 91 0.49 -16.39 4.80
N HIS A 92 0.23 -16.48 3.49
CA HIS A 92 -0.45 -15.43 2.73
C HIS A 92 -1.86 -15.10 3.26
N LEU A 93 -2.64 -16.10 3.70
CA LEU A 93 -3.97 -15.89 4.29
C LEU A 93 -3.90 -15.18 5.65
N PHE A 94 -2.90 -15.50 6.47
CA PHE A 94 -2.70 -14.80 7.74
C PHE A 94 -2.36 -13.32 7.52
N HIS A 95 -1.39 -13.03 6.65
CA HIS A 95 -1.01 -11.66 6.33
C HIS A 95 -2.18 -10.88 5.69
N PHE A 96 -2.94 -11.51 4.79
CA PHE A 96 -4.12 -10.91 4.20
C PHE A 96 -5.17 -10.55 5.26
N ASN A 97 -5.48 -11.46 6.18
CA ASN A 97 -6.48 -11.20 7.20
C ASN A 97 -6.01 -10.20 8.28
N ILE A 98 -4.71 -10.16 8.59
CA ILE A 98 -4.12 -9.06 9.38
C ILE A 98 -4.31 -7.72 8.65
N GLY A 99 -4.11 -7.70 7.33
CA GLY A 99 -4.38 -6.53 6.50
C GLY A 99 -5.82 -6.08 6.58
N ASN A 100 -6.78 -7.02 6.47
CA ASN A 100 -8.21 -6.75 6.61
C ASN A 100 -8.53 -6.18 8.01
N ALA A 101 -7.94 -6.75 9.07
CA ALA A 101 -8.09 -6.28 10.44
C ALA A 101 -7.68 -4.81 10.60
N PHE A 102 -6.52 -4.43 10.05
CA PHE A 102 -6.05 -3.05 10.09
C PHE A 102 -6.88 -2.12 9.20
N PHE A 103 -7.30 -2.59 8.03
CA PHE A 103 -8.14 -1.83 7.12
C PHE A 103 -9.48 -1.45 7.74
N MET A 104 -10.15 -2.40 8.42
CA MET A 104 -11.40 -2.17 9.15
C MET A 104 -11.24 -1.16 10.29
N GLN A 105 -10.04 -1.05 10.85
CA GLN A 105 -9.68 -0.05 11.86
C GLN A 105 -9.20 1.28 11.26
N ASN A 106 -9.27 1.45 9.93
CA ASN A 106 -8.72 2.61 9.19
C ASN A 106 -7.21 2.82 9.37
N ARG A 107 -6.48 1.78 9.79
CA ARG A 107 -5.02 1.79 9.94
C ARG A 107 -4.35 1.43 8.62
N ASN A 108 -4.56 2.29 7.61
CA ASN A 108 -4.23 2.03 6.21
C ASN A 108 -2.75 1.66 5.97
N SER A 109 -1.79 2.32 6.63
CA SER A 109 -0.35 2.00 6.46
C SER A 109 0.00 0.58 6.93
N PHE A 110 -0.61 0.12 8.04
CA PHE A 110 -0.40 -1.25 8.53
C PHE A 110 -1.11 -2.28 7.65
N ALA A 111 -2.27 -1.93 7.08
CA ALA A 111 -2.97 -2.77 6.12
C ALA A 111 -2.14 -2.96 4.84
N LEU A 112 -1.57 -1.87 4.31
CA LEU A 112 -0.70 -1.88 3.13
C LEU A 112 0.48 -2.85 3.32
N GLU A 113 1.20 -2.72 4.43
CA GLU A 113 2.33 -3.60 4.75
C GLU A 113 1.89 -5.06 4.85
N SER A 114 0.75 -5.33 5.48
CA SER A 114 0.24 -6.70 5.63
C SER A 114 -0.14 -7.31 4.27
N TYR A 115 -0.74 -6.53 3.37
CA TYR A 115 -1.02 -7.02 2.01
C TYR A 115 0.26 -7.22 1.19
N ASN A 116 1.31 -6.41 1.39
CA ASN A 116 2.63 -6.67 0.80
C ASN A 116 3.16 -8.03 1.23
N GLN A 117 3.13 -8.33 2.53
CA GLN A 117 3.57 -9.63 3.06
C GLN A 117 2.73 -10.80 2.51
N ALA A 118 1.40 -10.60 2.34
CA ALA A 118 0.53 -11.60 1.74
C ALA A 118 0.93 -11.92 0.29
N ILE A 119 1.20 -10.88 -0.52
CA ILE A 119 1.65 -11.01 -1.91
C ILE A 119 3.05 -11.63 -1.99
N SER A 120 3.97 -11.25 -1.10
CA SER A 120 5.30 -11.84 -1.04
C SER A 120 5.25 -13.34 -0.71
N SER A 121 4.31 -13.76 0.14
CA SER A 121 4.10 -15.18 0.47
C SER A 121 3.41 -15.95 -0.66
N ASN A 122 2.46 -15.34 -1.36
CA ASN A 122 1.79 -15.92 -2.53
C ASN A 122 1.45 -14.85 -3.57
N GLN A 123 2.25 -14.78 -4.64
CA GLN A 123 2.11 -13.80 -5.71
C GLN A 123 0.85 -14.01 -6.56
N ASN A 124 0.20 -15.17 -6.47
CA ASN A 124 -1.03 -15.46 -7.22
C ASN A 124 -2.29 -15.26 -6.36
N TYR A 125 -2.16 -14.71 -5.15
CA TYR A 125 -3.31 -14.47 -4.28
C TYR A 125 -4.02 -13.16 -4.65
N ALA A 126 -4.87 -13.23 -5.68
CA ALA A 126 -5.60 -12.10 -6.24
C ALA A 126 -6.29 -11.17 -5.20
N PRO A 127 -6.96 -11.68 -4.14
CA PRO A 127 -7.63 -10.82 -3.16
C PRO A 127 -6.70 -9.82 -2.46
N ALA A 128 -5.42 -10.16 -2.28
CA ALA A 128 -4.47 -9.23 -1.66
C ALA A 128 -4.18 -8.03 -2.56
N TYR A 129 -4.09 -8.20 -3.88
CA TYR A 129 -3.94 -7.09 -4.82
C TYR A 129 -5.16 -6.18 -4.81
N LEU A 130 -6.37 -6.76 -4.84
CA LEU A 130 -7.62 -5.98 -4.77
C LEU A 130 -7.69 -5.14 -3.49
N ASN A 131 -7.40 -5.73 -2.33
CA ASN A 131 -7.48 -5.02 -1.06
C ASN A 131 -6.33 -4.02 -0.87
N ARG A 132 -5.14 -4.29 -1.42
CA ARG A 132 -4.03 -3.33 -1.43
C ARG A 132 -4.36 -2.12 -2.31
N ALA A 133 -4.94 -2.33 -3.49
CA ALA A 133 -5.44 -1.26 -4.34
C ALA A 133 -6.46 -0.37 -3.63
N ASN A 134 -7.42 -0.97 -2.92
CA ASN A 134 -8.39 -0.24 -2.11
C ASN A 134 -7.73 0.62 -1.01
N VAL A 135 -6.66 0.12 -0.38
CA VAL A 135 -5.87 0.89 0.60
C VAL A 135 -5.10 2.02 -0.07
N GLN A 136 -4.45 1.77 -1.20
CA GLN A 136 -3.72 2.79 -1.97
C GLN A 136 -4.65 3.93 -2.41
N MET A 137 -5.87 3.60 -2.85
CA MET A 137 -6.91 4.61 -3.13
C MET A 137 -7.23 5.49 -1.92
N ARG A 138 -7.32 4.91 -0.71
CA ARG A 138 -7.52 5.69 0.53
C ARG A 138 -6.32 6.55 0.90
N LEU A 139 -5.12 6.14 0.51
CA LEU A 139 -3.88 6.90 0.72
C LEU A 139 -3.61 7.92 -0.39
N GLY A 140 -4.42 7.94 -1.45
CA GLY A 140 -4.27 8.85 -2.59
C GLY A 140 -3.30 8.35 -3.67
N ASP A 141 -2.70 7.18 -3.51
CA ASP A 141 -1.79 6.58 -4.50
C ASP A 141 -2.60 5.88 -5.60
N THR A 142 -3.19 6.71 -6.47
CA THR A 142 -4.09 6.25 -7.53
C THR A 142 -3.34 5.43 -8.58
N ALA A 143 -2.08 5.77 -8.85
CA ALA A 143 -1.27 5.07 -9.84
C ALA A 143 -0.93 3.64 -9.39
N ALA A 144 -0.51 3.46 -8.13
CA ALA A 144 -0.28 2.13 -7.58
C ALA A 144 -1.58 1.31 -7.54
N ALA A 145 -2.70 1.94 -7.16
CA ALA A 145 -4.00 1.26 -7.12
C ALA A 145 -4.43 0.73 -8.49
N VAL A 146 -4.27 1.52 -9.56
CA VAL A 146 -4.56 1.08 -10.93
C VAL A 146 -3.70 -0.13 -11.32
N SER A 147 -2.42 -0.13 -10.96
CA SER A 147 -1.53 -1.27 -11.21
C SER A 147 -2.02 -2.54 -10.51
N ASP A 148 -2.37 -2.44 -9.23
CA ASP A 148 -2.83 -3.59 -8.43
C ASP A 148 -4.21 -4.10 -8.86
N TYR A 149 -5.14 -3.21 -9.23
CA TYR A 149 -6.40 -3.62 -9.86
C TYR A 149 -6.16 -4.37 -11.18
N GLY A 150 -5.17 -3.93 -11.97
CA GLY A 150 -4.74 -4.64 -13.19
C GLY A 150 -4.25 -6.06 -12.90
N TYR A 151 -3.39 -6.22 -11.88
CA TYR A 151 -2.94 -7.55 -11.44
C TYR A 151 -4.09 -8.43 -10.95
N TYR A 152 -5.02 -7.89 -10.16
CA TYR A 152 -6.22 -8.61 -9.73
C TYR A 152 -7.04 -9.12 -10.92
N LEU A 153 -7.30 -8.25 -11.91
CA LEU A 153 -8.06 -8.61 -13.12
C LEU A 153 -7.35 -9.65 -14.00
N ALA A 154 -6.01 -9.68 -13.98
CA ALA A 154 -5.23 -10.69 -14.69
C ALA A 154 -5.28 -12.05 -13.99
N LEU A 155 -5.25 -12.07 -12.66
CA LEU A 155 -5.31 -13.29 -11.85
C LEU A 155 -6.73 -13.88 -11.76
N ASP A 156 -7.76 -13.04 -11.67
CA ASP A 156 -9.17 -13.46 -11.60
C ASP A 156 -10.06 -12.65 -12.57
N PRO A 157 -9.95 -12.93 -13.88
CA PRO A 157 -10.65 -12.18 -14.93
C PRO A 157 -12.16 -12.38 -14.91
N THR A 158 -12.64 -13.44 -14.24
CA THR A 158 -14.06 -13.85 -14.21
C THR A 158 -14.73 -13.55 -12.88
N SER A 159 -14.04 -12.92 -11.93
CA SER A 159 -14.64 -12.52 -10.66
C SER A 159 -15.88 -11.66 -10.86
N LEU A 160 -16.85 -11.76 -9.95
CA LEU A 160 -18.06 -10.94 -9.97
C LEU A 160 -17.76 -9.43 -9.92
N GLN A 161 -16.62 -9.05 -9.32
CA GLN A 161 -16.16 -7.67 -9.22
C GLN A 161 -15.44 -7.17 -10.49
N ALA A 162 -14.99 -8.07 -11.38
CA ALA A 162 -14.16 -7.70 -12.51
C ALA A 162 -14.75 -6.62 -13.43
N PRO A 163 -16.06 -6.63 -13.79
CA PRO A 163 -16.63 -5.59 -14.64
C PRO A 163 -16.57 -4.20 -14.00
N GLU A 164 -16.80 -4.12 -12.70
CA GLU A 164 -16.77 -2.87 -11.94
C GLU A 164 -15.32 -2.36 -11.80
N ILE A 165 -14.38 -3.26 -11.49
CA ILE A 165 -12.96 -2.91 -11.37
C ILE A 165 -12.39 -2.46 -12.72
N ARG A 166 -12.78 -3.06 -13.85
CA ARG A 166 -12.37 -2.58 -15.19
C ARG A 166 -12.83 -1.14 -15.44
N ARG A 167 -14.11 -0.84 -15.20
CA ARG A 167 -14.65 0.52 -15.35
C ARG A 167 -13.93 1.53 -14.45
N LEU A 168 -13.62 1.12 -13.22
CA LEU A 168 -12.86 1.95 -12.29
C LEU A 168 -11.45 2.22 -12.82
N VAL A 169 -10.73 1.19 -13.29
CA VAL A 169 -9.40 1.32 -13.88
C VAL A 169 -9.40 2.25 -15.08
N ASP A 170 -10.37 2.13 -15.99
CA ASP A 170 -10.48 3.00 -17.17
C ASP A 170 -10.64 4.47 -16.75
N LEU A 171 -11.54 4.75 -15.80
CA LEU A 171 -11.76 6.09 -15.27
C LEU A 171 -10.52 6.66 -14.59
N LEU A 172 -9.88 5.88 -13.72
CA LEU A 172 -8.69 6.32 -12.99
C LEU A 172 -7.51 6.55 -13.93
N THR A 173 -7.32 5.70 -14.94
CA THR A 173 -6.28 5.86 -15.96
C THR A 173 -6.48 7.13 -16.78
N SER A 174 -7.73 7.41 -17.20
CA SER A 174 -8.06 8.67 -17.87
C SER A 174 -7.71 9.87 -16.98
N ARG A 175 -8.11 9.85 -15.70
CA ARG A 175 -7.83 10.95 -14.77
C ARG A 175 -6.33 11.16 -14.53
N ILE A 176 -5.55 10.09 -14.47
CA ILE A 176 -4.08 10.18 -14.35
C ILE A 176 -3.50 10.83 -15.61
N ALA A 177 -3.95 10.43 -16.80
CA ALA A 177 -3.50 11.02 -18.06
C ALA A 177 -3.86 12.51 -18.18
N ASP A 178 -5.09 12.89 -17.81
CA ASP A 178 -5.54 14.28 -17.83
C ASP A 178 -4.70 15.14 -16.86
N ALA A 179 -4.45 14.64 -15.65
CA ALA A 179 -3.61 15.33 -14.66
C ALA A 179 -2.17 15.51 -15.16
N ALA A 180 -1.59 14.48 -15.79
CA ALA A 180 -0.26 14.56 -16.36
C ALA A 180 -0.19 15.57 -17.52
N GLN A 181 -1.22 15.64 -18.37
CA GLN A 181 -1.29 16.61 -19.45
C GLN A 181 -1.38 18.06 -18.93
N VAL A 182 -2.22 18.30 -17.93
CA VAL A 182 -2.34 19.62 -17.29
C VAL A 182 -1.00 20.06 -16.69
N GLU A 183 -0.31 19.16 -16.01
CA GLU A 183 1.00 19.46 -15.43
C GLU A 183 2.07 19.71 -16.50
N ALA A 184 2.10 18.90 -17.58
CA ALA A 184 3.01 19.12 -18.70
C ALA A 184 2.78 20.48 -19.38
N LEU A 185 1.53 20.88 -19.56
CA LEU A 185 1.18 22.20 -20.11
C LEU A 185 1.63 23.33 -19.18
N ARG A 186 1.41 23.20 -17.87
CA ARG A 186 1.87 24.19 -16.88
C ARG A 186 3.39 24.34 -16.91
N GLN A 187 4.12 23.23 -16.98
CA GLN A 187 5.58 23.25 -17.06
C GLN A 187 6.08 23.89 -18.36
N ALA A 188 5.46 23.56 -19.50
CA ALA A 188 5.80 24.16 -20.78
C ALA A 188 5.54 25.68 -20.80
N GLN A 189 4.42 26.13 -20.21
CA GLN A 189 4.12 27.56 -20.06
C GLN A 189 5.15 28.27 -19.17
N ALA A 190 5.47 27.70 -18.01
CA ALA A 190 6.47 28.29 -17.11
C ALA A 190 7.85 28.41 -17.78
N GLN A 191 8.26 27.39 -18.54
CA GLN A 191 9.50 27.42 -19.31
C GLN A 191 9.47 28.47 -20.42
N ALA A 192 8.36 28.59 -21.15
CA ALA A 192 8.20 29.59 -22.20
C ALA A 192 8.24 31.03 -21.63
N GLU A 193 7.60 31.27 -20.48
CA GLU A 193 7.64 32.55 -19.79
C GLU A 193 9.06 32.90 -19.32
N GLU A 194 9.78 31.93 -18.76
CA GLU A 194 11.17 32.10 -18.34
C GLU A 194 12.08 32.41 -19.54
N GLN A 195 11.94 31.68 -20.64
CA GLN A 195 12.67 31.92 -21.88
C GLN A 195 12.34 33.29 -22.48
N ALA A 196 11.07 33.69 -22.50
CA ALA A 196 10.64 35.00 -22.98
C ALA A 196 11.23 36.13 -22.13
N ARG A 197 11.24 35.96 -20.79
CA ARG A 197 11.86 36.90 -19.87
C ARG A 197 13.37 37.00 -20.08
N ALA A 198 14.05 35.87 -20.22
CA ALA A 198 15.49 35.83 -20.48
C ALA A 198 15.84 36.49 -21.83
N ALA A 199 15.05 36.23 -22.88
CA ALA A 199 15.22 36.86 -24.18
C ALA A 199 15.01 38.39 -24.12
N MET A 200 14.00 38.85 -23.38
CA MET A 200 13.76 40.28 -23.17
C MET A 200 14.92 40.95 -22.42
N GLN A 201 15.44 40.30 -21.37
CA GLN A 201 16.61 40.78 -20.63
C GLN A 201 17.84 40.86 -21.54
N ALA A 202 18.10 39.82 -22.34
CA ALA A 202 19.20 39.79 -23.30
C ALA A 202 19.10 40.92 -24.33
N ALA A 203 17.89 41.16 -24.87
CA ALA A 203 17.64 42.25 -25.81
C ALA A 203 17.87 43.63 -25.18
N VAL A 204 17.40 43.84 -23.94
CA VAL A 204 17.63 45.08 -23.18
C VAL A 204 19.13 45.29 -22.95
N THR A 205 19.86 44.26 -22.51
CA THR A 205 21.31 44.37 -22.31
C THR A 205 22.05 44.68 -23.60
N GLN A 206 21.65 44.07 -24.73
CA GLN A 206 22.29 44.33 -26.02
C GLN A 206 22.06 45.78 -26.46
N SER A 207 20.82 46.27 -26.35
CA SER A 207 20.50 47.66 -26.71
C SER A 207 21.27 48.68 -25.86
N LEU A 208 21.46 48.41 -24.56
CA LEU A 208 22.27 49.26 -23.69
C LEU A 208 23.75 49.27 -24.10
N LEU A 209 24.30 48.13 -24.51
CA LEU A 209 25.67 48.04 -25.02
C LEU A 209 25.84 48.81 -26.34
N ASP A 210 24.90 48.66 -27.28
CA ASP A 210 24.93 49.35 -28.57
C ASP A 210 24.84 50.89 -28.37
N ALA A 211 23.98 51.35 -27.46
CA ALA A 211 23.86 52.75 -27.10
C ALA A 211 25.17 53.31 -26.49
N ALA A 212 25.81 52.57 -25.59
CA ALA A 212 27.10 52.96 -25.00
C ALA A 212 28.23 53.02 -26.04
N ALA A 213 28.27 52.09 -27.00
CA ALA A 213 29.24 52.13 -28.09
C ALA A 213 29.04 53.37 -28.98
N THR A 214 27.79 53.73 -29.26
CA THR A 214 27.44 54.89 -30.08
C THR A 214 27.85 56.21 -29.43
N THR A 215 27.61 56.38 -28.12
CA THR A 215 28.02 57.59 -27.40
C THR A 215 29.54 57.73 -27.30
N THR A 216 30.27 56.62 -27.15
CA THR A 216 31.74 56.62 -27.11
C THR A 216 32.32 57.13 -28.43
N ASN A 217 31.77 56.72 -29.58
CA ASN A 217 32.20 57.19 -30.90
C ASN A 217 31.86 58.67 -31.16
N LEU A 218 30.70 59.15 -30.70
CA LEU A 218 30.31 60.55 -30.81
C LEU A 218 31.20 61.47 -29.95
N SER A 219 31.52 61.04 -28.73
CA SER A 219 32.42 61.77 -27.83
C SER A 219 33.84 61.90 -28.37
N ALA A 220 34.27 61.01 -29.28
CA ALA A 220 35.56 61.11 -29.96
C ALA A 220 35.53 62.01 -31.22
N GLY A 221 34.34 62.32 -31.75
CA GLY A 221 34.16 63.04 -33.02
C GLY A 221 33.79 64.52 -32.90
N SER A 222 33.27 64.99 -31.75
CA SER A 222 32.80 66.38 -31.58
C SER A 222 33.87 67.34 -31.01
N GLY A 223 35.14 67.14 -31.36
CA GLY A 223 36.27 67.91 -30.82
C GLY A 223 36.42 69.35 -31.34
N ASP A 224 35.67 69.74 -32.36
CA ASP A 224 35.79 71.08 -32.95
C ASP A 224 34.71 72.01 -32.38
N VAL A 225 35.05 72.66 -31.26
CA VAL A 225 34.28 73.78 -30.71
C VAL A 225 34.56 75.01 -31.56
N GLU A 226 33.59 75.41 -32.38
CA GLU A 226 33.59 76.69 -33.10
C GLU A 226 33.47 77.83 -32.07
N GLY A 227 34.59 78.51 -31.81
CA GLY A 227 34.66 79.65 -30.90
C GLY A 227 33.93 80.84 -31.51
N TYR A 228 32.81 81.24 -30.90
CA TYR A 228 32.21 82.55 -31.16
C TYR A 228 33.07 83.62 -30.47
N GLU A 229 33.94 84.27 -31.23
CA GLU A 229 34.52 85.57 -30.86
C GLU A 229 33.43 86.63 -31.04
N ASP A 230 32.75 86.97 -29.95
CA ASP A 230 31.84 88.10 -29.87
C ASP A 230 32.69 89.36 -29.64
N ASP A 231 32.98 90.10 -30.72
CA ASP A 231 33.77 91.33 -30.68
C ASP A 231 32.91 92.46 -30.10
N LEU A 232 32.97 92.61 -28.77
CA LEU A 232 32.41 93.76 -28.05
C LEU A 232 33.33 94.97 -28.23
N SER A 233 33.08 95.76 -29.27
CA SER A 233 33.62 97.12 -29.36
C SER A 233 32.89 98.04 -28.36
N LEU A 234 33.64 98.51 -27.35
CA LEU A 234 33.28 99.64 -26.51
C LEU A 234 34.10 100.86 -26.98
N ASP A 235 33.45 101.78 -27.68
CA ASP A 235 33.99 103.10 -27.99
C ASP A 235 34.00 103.99 -26.73
N ASP A 236 35.18 104.51 -26.39
CA ASP A 236 35.51 105.95 -26.38
C ASP A 236 37.04 106.14 -26.55
#